data_AF-A0A3S5YBE9-F1
#
_entry.id   AF-A0A3S5YBE9-F1
#
_cell.length_a   1.000
_cell.length_b   1.000
_cell.length_c   1.000
_cell.angle_alpha   90.00
_cell.angle_beta   90.00
_cell.angle_gamma   90.00
#
_symmetry.space_group_name_H-M   'P 1'
#
loop_
_entity.id
_entity.type
_entity.pdbx_description
1 polymer ?
#
loop_
_entity_poly.entity_id
_entity_poly.type
_entity_poly.pdbx_seq_one_letter_code
_entity_poly.pdbx_strand_id
1 'polypeptide(L)'
;MGTCMTVVIRDGTMRVGSLNVQIPDGSLMIAGGVAQDQVFVPAANDGKFGVYSKSFSVPGGALGTSSAEDFGPTAIQATVEAVALPVVDPYNLGVQLPVRLKLSNSLLGNNCYIGSTSNPIRLSLALQDAGAAQWISDTVPGVPGGVWHQATHKATNFAVPGATGCGLFGSLNWAVNQRAGLPSGGSGNSLSTTSSVYNAAGWELS
;
A
#
# COMPACT_ATOMS: atom_id res chain seq x y z
N MET A 1 -6.43 -2.46 26.52
CA MET A 1 -7.08 -3.23 25.44
C MET A 1 -6.32 -3.02 24.14
N GLY A 2 -5.89 -4.10 23.49
CA GLY A 2 -5.38 -4.03 22.13
C GLY A 2 -6.46 -4.42 21.12
N THR A 3 -6.24 -4.20 19.84
CA THR A 3 -7.13 -4.72 18.78
C THR A 3 -6.32 -5.39 17.69
N CYS A 4 -6.75 -6.54 17.20
CA CYS A 4 -6.23 -7.15 15.99
C CYS A 4 -6.98 -6.58 14.79
N MET A 5 -6.27 -6.30 13.70
CA MET A 5 -6.86 -5.82 12.47
C MET A 5 -6.26 -6.47 11.23
N THR A 6 -7.13 -6.76 10.27
CA THR A 6 -6.76 -7.15 8.92
C THR A 6 -7.49 -6.23 7.95
N VAL A 7 -6.75 -5.57 7.07
CA VAL A 7 -7.29 -4.72 6.00
C VAL A 7 -6.89 -5.36 4.69
N VAL A 8 -7.85 -5.68 3.83
CA VAL A 8 -7.59 -6.24 2.50
C VAL A 8 -8.14 -5.26 1.46
N ILE A 9 -7.28 -4.77 0.57
CA ILE A 9 -7.73 -3.94 -0.55
C ILE A 9 -8.54 -4.80 -1.51
N ARG A 10 -9.74 -4.33 -1.85
CA ARG A 10 -10.67 -4.93 -2.83
C ARG A 10 -10.58 -4.26 -4.18
N ASP A 11 -10.32 -2.97 -4.17
CA ASP A 11 -10.13 -2.18 -5.38
C ASP A 11 -9.35 -0.91 -5.04
N GLY A 12 -8.70 -0.32 -6.02
CA GLY A 12 -8.06 0.96 -5.82
C GLY A 12 -7.40 1.51 -7.07
N THR A 13 -7.20 2.82 -7.06
CA THR A 13 -6.47 3.53 -8.12
C THR A 13 -5.47 4.46 -7.48
N MET A 14 -4.23 4.37 -7.95
CA MET A 14 -3.13 5.22 -7.54
C MET A 14 -2.68 6.08 -8.72
N ARG A 15 -2.59 7.38 -8.50
CA ARG A 15 -1.97 8.34 -9.39
C ARG A 15 -0.62 8.77 -8.82
N VAL A 16 0.43 8.53 -9.60
CA VAL A 16 1.82 8.84 -9.26
C VAL A 16 2.44 9.59 -10.43
N GLY A 17 2.68 10.89 -10.26
CA GLY A 17 3.16 11.75 -11.33
C GLY A 17 2.22 11.69 -12.54
N SER A 18 2.73 11.16 -13.66
CA SER A 18 1.96 10.96 -14.90
C SER A 18 1.21 9.63 -14.95
N LEU A 19 1.51 8.66 -14.09
CA LEU A 19 0.97 7.31 -14.14
C LEU A 19 -0.33 7.18 -13.34
N ASN A 20 -1.27 6.46 -13.92
CA ASN A 20 -2.45 5.94 -13.21
C ASN A 20 -2.32 4.42 -13.16
N VAL A 21 -2.34 3.85 -11.96
CA VAL A 21 -2.09 2.43 -11.70
C VAL A 21 -3.30 1.85 -10.97
N GLN A 22 -3.81 0.74 -11.47
CA GLN A 22 -4.88 -0.01 -10.80
C GLN A 22 -4.28 -0.93 -9.73
N ILE A 23 -4.92 -0.96 -8.57
CA ILE A 23 -4.56 -1.81 -7.44
C ILE A 23 -5.64 -2.90 -7.36
N PRO A 24 -5.36 -4.12 -7.88
CA PRO A 24 -6.38 -5.14 -7.96
C PRO A 24 -6.73 -5.73 -6.58
N ASP A 25 -7.87 -6.42 -6.50
CA ASP A 25 -8.31 -7.12 -5.29
C ASP A 25 -7.21 -8.05 -4.75
N GLY A 26 -7.02 -7.99 -3.43
CA GLY A 26 -6.08 -8.83 -2.69
C GLY A 26 -4.60 -8.56 -3.01
N SER A 27 -4.29 -7.48 -3.72
CA SER A 27 -2.91 -7.10 -4.05
C SER A 27 -2.18 -6.38 -2.92
N LEU A 28 -2.91 -5.85 -1.94
CA LEU A 28 -2.38 -5.24 -0.73
C LEU A 28 -3.22 -5.65 0.48
N MET A 29 -2.52 -6.01 1.55
CA MET A 29 -3.10 -6.38 2.83
C MET A 29 -2.26 -5.76 3.96
N ILE A 30 -2.93 -5.26 4.99
CA ILE A 30 -2.31 -4.91 6.27
C ILE A 30 -2.81 -5.92 7.29
N ALA A 31 -1.92 -6.55 8.04
CA ALA A 31 -2.28 -7.53 9.07
C ALA A 31 -1.41 -7.33 10.31
N GLY A 32 -2.06 -7.20 11.45
CA GLY A 32 -1.42 -7.01 12.74
C GLY A 32 -2.41 -6.62 13.82
N GLY A 33 -1.97 -5.80 14.75
CA GLY A 33 -2.81 -5.20 15.76
C GLY A 33 -2.28 -3.86 16.25
N VAL A 34 -3.06 -3.19 17.09
CA VAL A 34 -2.69 -1.95 17.76
C VAL A 34 -2.70 -2.22 19.26
N ALA A 35 -1.55 -2.01 19.90
CA ALA A 35 -1.39 -2.12 21.34
C ALA A 35 -2.00 -0.91 22.07
N GLN A 36 -2.07 -0.97 23.42
CA GLN A 36 -2.77 0.05 24.23
C GLN A 36 -2.18 1.46 24.08
N ASP A 37 -0.89 1.55 23.75
CA ASP A 37 -0.12 2.75 23.49
C ASP A 37 -0.23 3.25 22.03
N GLN A 38 -1.20 2.72 21.27
CA GLN A 38 -1.41 3.04 19.85
C GLN A 38 -0.25 2.61 18.93
N VAL A 39 0.61 1.69 19.40
CA VAL A 39 1.71 1.15 18.60
C VAL A 39 1.21 -0.02 17.77
N PHE A 40 1.49 0.04 16.46
CA PHE A 40 1.20 -1.06 15.55
C PHE A 40 2.15 -2.23 15.79
N VAL A 41 1.58 -3.41 16.00
CA VAL A 41 2.29 -4.68 16.17
C VAL A 41 2.00 -5.55 14.94
N PRO A 42 2.98 -5.84 14.08
CA PRO A 42 2.80 -6.70 12.91
C PRO A 42 2.32 -8.11 13.28
N ALA A 43 1.53 -8.73 12.40
CA ALA A 43 1.10 -10.12 12.58
C ALA A 43 2.26 -11.13 12.61
N ALA A 44 3.40 -10.79 11.99
CA ALA A 44 4.62 -11.59 12.00
C ALA A 44 5.87 -10.70 12.00
N ASN A 45 6.95 -11.19 12.60
CA ASN A 45 8.26 -10.53 12.56
C ASN A 45 9.06 -10.99 11.33
N ASP A 46 8.55 -10.68 10.14
CA ASP A 46 9.07 -11.15 8.85
C ASP A 46 9.74 -10.05 8.02
N GLY A 47 9.97 -8.87 8.61
CA GLY A 47 10.55 -7.71 7.96
C GLY A 47 9.62 -6.98 7.00
N LYS A 48 8.33 -7.35 6.91
CA LYS A 48 7.32 -6.68 6.06
C LYS A 48 6.48 -5.64 6.80
N PHE A 49 6.74 -5.46 8.09
CA PHE A 49 6.06 -4.46 8.94
C PHE A 49 4.53 -4.62 8.96
N GLY A 50 4.03 -5.84 8.78
CA GLY A 50 2.59 -6.13 8.73
C GLY A 50 1.90 -5.69 7.44
N VAL A 51 2.66 -5.33 6.40
CA VAL A 51 2.15 -4.87 5.10
C VAL A 51 2.58 -5.86 4.02
N TYR A 52 1.59 -6.48 3.39
CA TYR A 52 1.77 -7.57 2.45
C TYR A 52 1.25 -7.16 1.09
N SER A 53 2.08 -7.27 0.05
CA SER A 53 1.68 -6.94 -1.31
C SER A 53 2.00 -8.09 -2.27
N LYS A 54 1.07 -8.34 -3.20
CA LYS A 54 1.33 -9.16 -4.38
C LYS A 54 1.73 -8.25 -5.53
N SER A 55 2.55 -8.77 -6.44
CA SER A 55 2.92 -8.03 -7.65
C SER A 55 1.72 -7.82 -8.56
N PHE A 56 1.56 -6.62 -9.08
CA PHE A 56 0.53 -6.25 -10.06
C PHE A 56 1.15 -5.51 -11.25
N SER A 57 0.48 -5.55 -12.40
CA SER A 57 0.99 -4.96 -13.63
C SER A 57 0.84 -3.44 -13.64
N VAL A 58 1.89 -2.75 -14.06
CA VAL A 58 1.87 -1.29 -14.27
C VAL A 58 1.43 -0.99 -15.71
N PRO A 59 0.37 -0.18 -15.91
CA PRO A 59 -0.06 0.20 -17.25
C PRO A 59 1.05 0.83 -18.08
N GLY A 60 1.04 0.53 -19.38
CA GLY A 60 1.94 0.91 -20.47
C GLY A 60 3.24 0.10 -20.59
N GLY A 61 3.53 -0.88 -19.74
CA GLY A 61 4.79 -1.66 -19.78
C GLY A 61 6.07 -0.79 -19.81
N ALA A 62 7.21 -1.32 -20.26
CA ALA A 62 8.47 -0.57 -20.31
C ALA A 62 8.49 0.55 -21.38
N LEU A 63 7.63 0.45 -22.40
CA LEU A 63 7.62 1.36 -23.55
C LEU A 63 6.57 2.48 -23.45
N GLY A 64 5.69 2.45 -22.44
CA GLY A 64 4.62 3.44 -22.30
C GLY A 64 3.44 3.25 -23.26
N THR A 65 3.31 2.09 -23.91
CA THR A 65 2.23 1.78 -24.85
C THR A 65 1.44 0.57 -24.36
N SER A 66 0.15 0.49 -24.72
CA SER A 66 -0.67 -0.64 -24.31
C SER A 66 -0.17 -1.97 -24.89
N SER A 67 0.42 -1.93 -26.08
CA SER A 67 1.06 -3.08 -26.70
C SER A 67 2.28 -3.63 -25.93
N ALA A 68 2.86 -2.87 -24.99
CA ALA A 68 3.97 -3.31 -24.14
C ALA A 68 3.53 -3.83 -22.76
N GLU A 69 2.24 -3.74 -22.43
CA GLU A 69 1.68 -4.22 -21.15
C GLU A 69 1.66 -5.75 -21.09
N ASP A 70 1.36 -6.40 -22.22
CA ASP A 70 1.16 -7.85 -22.32
C ASP A 70 2.29 -8.60 -23.05
N PHE A 71 3.31 -7.89 -23.56
CA PHE A 71 4.37 -8.47 -24.39
C PHE A 71 5.67 -8.73 -23.62
N GLY A 72 5.86 -10.00 -23.22
CA GLY A 72 7.15 -10.60 -22.87
C GLY A 72 8.02 -9.79 -21.87
N PRO A 73 9.32 -9.56 -22.15
CA PRO A 73 10.27 -8.92 -21.23
C PRO A 73 9.99 -7.45 -20.94
N THR A 74 8.88 -6.87 -21.42
CA THR A 74 8.53 -5.45 -21.27
C THR A 74 7.43 -5.18 -20.23
N ALA A 75 6.73 -6.20 -19.73
CA ALA A 75 5.77 -6.03 -18.64
C ALA A 75 6.46 -5.61 -17.33
N ILE A 76 6.05 -4.48 -16.75
CA ILE A 76 6.59 -4.00 -15.47
C ILE A 76 5.63 -4.41 -14.37
N GLN A 77 6.13 -5.21 -13.43
CA GLN A 77 5.39 -5.53 -12.22
C GLN A 77 5.77 -4.57 -11.10
N ALA A 78 4.79 -4.04 -10.37
CA ALA A 78 5.00 -3.27 -9.16
C ALA A 78 4.59 -4.09 -7.93
N THR A 79 5.37 -3.95 -6.85
CA THR A 79 5.06 -4.49 -5.52
C THR A 79 5.22 -3.38 -4.50
N VAL A 80 4.26 -3.23 -3.59
CA VAL A 80 4.35 -2.25 -2.50
C VAL A 80 5.17 -2.86 -1.36
N GLU A 81 6.22 -2.16 -0.92
CA GLU A 81 7.02 -2.57 0.24
C GLU A 81 6.98 -1.48 1.31
N ALA A 82 6.51 -1.82 2.51
CA ALA A 82 6.65 -0.95 3.66
C ALA A 82 8.11 -0.83 4.06
N VAL A 83 8.55 0.39 4.41
CA VAL A 83 9.92 0.64 4.87
C VAL A 83 10.03 0.83 6.39
N ALA A 84 8.89 0.99 7.05
CA ALA A 84 8.75 1.09 8.50
C ALA A 84 7.33 0.66 8.91
N LEU A 85 7.11 0.53 10.23
CA LEU A 85 5.80 0.24 10.78
C LEU A 85 4.77 1.30 10.36
N PRO A 86 3.55 0.90 9.94
CA PRO A 86 2.47 1.85 9.72
C PRO A 86 2.05 2.49 11.04
N VAL A 87 1.58 3.73 10.97
CA VAL A 87 0.88 4.38 12.08
C VAL A 87 -0.61 4.25 11.81
N VAL A 88 -1.33 3.59 12.70
CA VAL A 88 -2.77 3.40 12.58
C VAL A 88 -3.46 4.28 13.60
N ASP A 89 -4.46 5.03 13.16
CA ASP A 89 -5.41 5.72 14.01
C ASP A 89 -6.67 4.85 14.10
N PRO A 90 -6.87 4.07 15.17
CA PRO A 90 -8.02 3.18 15.30
C PRO A 90 -9.34 3.93 15.51
N TYR A 91 -9.31 5.20 15.95
CA TYR A 91 -10.52 6.00 16.17
C TYR A 91 -11.07 6.54 14.84
N ASN A 92 -10.18 7.02 13.95
CA ASN A 92 -10.55 7.55 12.64
C ASN A 92 -10.38 6.54 11.50
N LEU A 93 -9.95 5.30 11.82
CA LEU A 93 -9.54 4.27 10.86
C LEU A 93 -8.55 4.81 9.81
N GLY A 94 -7.70 5.75 10.23
CA GLY A 94 -6.68 6.38 9.40
C GLY A 94 -5.40 5.55 9.41
N VAL A 95 -4.66 5.54 8.30
CA VAL A 95 -3.40 4.82 8.20
C VAL A 95 -2.34 5.70 7.55
N GLN A 96 -1.21 5.88 8.22
CA GLN A 96 0.00 6.42 7.62
C GLN A 96 0.96 5.29 7.30
N LEU A 97 1.33 5.21 6.03
CA LEU A 97 2.10 4.11 5.49
C LEU A 97 3.33 4.65 4.74
N PRO A 98 4.54 4.48 5.30
CA PRO A 98 5.78 4.78 4.60
C PRO A 98 6.15 3.58 3.71
N VAL A 99 6.10 3.75 2.40
CA VAL A 99 6.36 2.70 1.42
C VAL A 99 7.35 3.10 0.35
N ARG A 100 7.91 2.10 -0.31
CA ARG A 100 8.55 2.21 -1.62
C ARG A 100 7.87 1.24 -2.59
N LEU A 101 7.92 1.52 -3.87
CA LEU A 101 7.39 0.62 -4.90
C LEU A 101 8.56 -0.11 -5.54
N LYS A 102 8.61 -1.43 -5.41
CA LYS A 102 9.55 -2.27 -6.13
C LYS A 102 9.03 -2.50 -7.54
N LEU A 103 9.81 -2.12 -8.54
CA LEU A 103 9.54 -2.40 -9.93
C LEU A 103 10.39 -3.60 -10.37
N SER A 104 9.75 -4.62 -10.93
CA SER A 104 10.41 -5.84 -11.40
C SER A 104 10.18 -6.02 -12.89
N ASN A 105 11.28 -6.09 -13.64
CA ASN A 105 11.29 -6.37 -15.07
C ASN A 105 12.70 -6.81 -15.49
N SER A 106 12.82 -7.60 -16.56
CA SER A 106 14.11 -8.08 -17.07
C SER A 106 15.12 -6.96 -17.38
N LEU A 107 14.65 -5.80 -17.87
CA LEU A 107 15.47 -4.64 -18.23
C LEU A 107 15.85 -3.80 -16.99
N LEU A 108 14.92 -3.67 -16.04
CA LEU A 108 15.10 -2.87 -14.82
C LEU A 108 15.89 -3.61 -13.74
N GLY A 109 15.95 -4.94 -13.82
CA GLY A 109 16.54 -5.79 -12.81
C GLY A 109 15.67 -5.90 -11.54
N ASN A 110 16.24 -6.51 -10.51
CA ASN A 110 15.53 -6.83 -9.26
C ASN A 110 15.63 -5.73 -8.18
N ASN A 111 16.36 -4.64 -8.46
CA ASN A 111 16.67 -3.59 -7.49
C ASN A 111 16.14 -2.21 -7.90
N CYS A 112 15.16 -2.17 -8.81
CA CYS A 112 14.52 -0.94 -9.23
C CYS A 112 13.41 -0.56 -8.25
N TYR A 113 13.48 0.63 -7.65
CA TYR A 113 12.48 1.12 -6.71
C TYR A 113 12.08 2.55 -7.03
N ILE A 114 10.80 2.89 -6.87
CA ILE A 114 10.34 4.28 -6.71
C ILE A 114 10.29 4.59 -5.21
N GLY A 115 11.01 5.62 -4.80
CA GLY A 115 11.32 5.85 -3.39
C GLY A 115 12.43 4.95 -2.87
N SER A 116 12.85 5.19 -1.63
CA SER A 116 13.86 4.41 -0.93
C SER A 116 13.49 4.26 0.55
N THR A 117 14.29 3.51 1.31
CA THR A 117 14.13 3.42 2.77
C THR A 117 14.41 4.76 3.45
N SER A 118 15.35 5.56 2.92
CA SER A 118 15.69 6.89 3.46
C SER A 118 14.75 8.01 2.98
N ASN A 119 14.14 7.84 1.81
CA ASN A 119 13.18 8.78 1.23
C ASN A 119 11.98 8.01 0.68
N PRO A 120 11.05 7.55 1.56
CA PRO A 120 9.89 6.79 1.15
C PRO A 120 8.76 7.68 0.61
N ILE A 121 7.83 7.05 -0.10
CA ILE A 121 6.51 7.62 -0.35
C ILE A 121 5.73 7.54 0.96
N ARG A 122 5.27 8.69 1.46
CA ARG A 122 4.48 8.77 2.70
C ARG A 122 3.01 8.87 2.34
N LEU A 123 2.30 7.74 2.39
CA LEU A 123 0.87 7.70 2.15
C LEU A 123 0.14 7.98 3.46
N SER A 124 -0.76 8.97 3.45
CA SER A 124 -1.66 9.25 4.58
C SER A 124 -3.09 9.00 4.12
N LEU A 125 -3.57 7.79 4.39
CA LEU A 125 -4.89 7.31 4.01
C LEU A 125 -5.91 7.71 5.08
N ALA A 126 -6.79 8.65 4.74
CA ALA A 126 -7.92 9.04 5.57
C ALA A 126 -9.16 8.24 5.16
N LEU A 127 -9.89 7.70 6.13
CA LEU A 127 -11.20 7.11 5.90
C LEU A 127 -12.12 8.16 5.25
N GLN A 128 -12.81 7.77 4.19
CA GLN A 128 -13.84 8.59 3.54
C GLN A 128 -15.22 8.12 3.96
N ASP A 129 -15.47 6.82 3.84
CA ASP A 129 -16.69 6.16 4.27
C ASP A 129 -16.39 4.70 4.60
N ALA A 130 -16.96 4.19 5.68
CA ALA A 130 -16.87 2.78 6.08
C ALA A 130 -18.23 2.06 6.03
N GLY A 131 -19.34 2.81 5.89
CA GLY A 131 -20.68 2.28 6.12
C GLY A 131 -20.88 1.75 7.55
N ALA A 132 -21.94 0.98 7.74
CA ALA A 132 -22.22 0.33 9.02
C ALA A 132 -21.32 -0.89 9.23
N ALA A 133 -20.77 -1.03 10.44
CA ALA A 133 -20.05 -2.24 10.84
C ALA A 133 -21.01 -3.44 10.92
N GLN A 134 -20.60 -4.58 10.38
CA GLN A 134 -21.20 -5.87 10.71
C GLN A 134 -20.49 -6.45 11.92
N TRP A 135 -21.21 -6.64 13.02
CA TRP A 135 -20.65 -7.18 14.26
C TRP A 135 -20.30 -8.66 14.10
N ILE A 136 -19.10 -9.05 14.53
CA ILE A 136 -18.58 -10.42 14.40
C ILE A 136 -19.20 -11.36 15.46
N SER A 137 -19.78 -10.82 16.54
CA SER A 137 -20.45 -11.60 17.57
C SER A 137 -21.53 -10.79 18.30
N ASP A 138 -22.76 -11.26 18.19
CA ASP A 138 -23.89 -11.04 19.10
C ASP A 138 -24.07 -12.24 20.09
N THR A 139 -23.31 -13.32 19.89
CA THR A 139 -23.57 -14.65 20.48
C THR A 139 -22.47 -15.16 21.41
N VAL A 140 -21.30 -14.52 21.47
CA VAL A 140 -20.26 -14.79 22.48
C VAL A 140 -20.02 -13.52 23.31
N PRO A 141 -20.33 -13.53 24.62
CA PRO A 141 -19.99 -12.42 25.51
C PRO A 141 -18.47 -12.22 25.51
N GLY A 142 -18.02 -11.00 25.15
CA GLY A 142 -16.65 -10.57 25.48
C GLY A 142 -15.62 -10.53 24.35
N VAL A 143 -15.98 -10.57 23.05
CA VAL A 143 -15.05 -10.15 21.97
C VAL A 143 -15.73 -9.14 21.05
N PRO A 144 -15.72 -7.84 21.40
CA PRO A 144 -16.23 -6.81 20.50
C PRO A 144 -15.36 -6.76 19.24
N GLY A 145 -15.98 -6.95 18.08
CA GLY A 145 -15.30 -6.95 16.79
C GLY A 145 -16.27 -6.62 15.66
N GLY A 146 -15.78 -5.95 14.64
CA GLY A 146 -16.56 -5.44 13.52
C GLY A 146 -15.89 -5.72 12.18
N VAL A 147 -16.71 -5.94 11.16
CA VAL A 147 -16.31 -6.02 9.76
C VAL A 147 -16.91 -4.86 9.00
N TRP A 148 -16.09 -4.18 8.22
CA TRP A 148 -16.51 -3.20 7.22
C TRP A 148 -16.12 -3.72 5.86
N HIS A 149 -17.10 -4.14 5.06
CA HIS A 149 -16.81 -4.80 3.78
C HIS A 149 -16.30 -3.84 2.70
N GLN A 150 -16.65 -2.56 2.80
CA GLN A 150 -16.44 -1.54 1.77
C GLN A 150 -15.95 -0.21 2.36
N ALA A 151 -14.91 -0.28 3.20
CA ALA A 151 -14.27 0.93 3.70
C ALA A 151 -13.42 1.60 2.62
N THR A 152 -13.74 2.85 2.32
CA THR A 152 -13.06 3.68 1.35
C THR A 152 -12.06 4.60 2.03
N HIS A 153 -10.84 4.63 1.51
CA HIS A 153 -9.76 5.46 2.01
C HIS A 153 -9.16 6.28 0.89
N LYS A 154 -8.70 7.48 1.23
CA LYS A 154 -8.07 8.38 0.27
C LYS A 154 -6.81 9.04 0.85
N ALA A 155 -5.77 9.07 0.05
CA ALA A 155 -4.58 9.89 0.25
C ALA A 155 -4.44 10.84 -0.94
N THR A 156 -4.05 12.08 -0.70
CA THR A 156 -3.81 13.08 -1.76
C THR A 156 -2.59 13.91 -1.42
N ASN A 157 -2.04 14.58 -2.43
CA ASN A 157 -0.99 15.59 -2.25
C ASN A 157 0.32 15.06 -1.65
N PHE A 158 0.58 13.74 -1.74
CA PHE A 158 1.81 13.13 -1.23
C PHE A 158 2.94 13.21 -2.24
N ALA A 159 4.14 13.57 -1.79
CA ALA A 159 5.33 13.56 -2.65
C ALA A 159 5.71 12.13 -3.05
N VAL A 160 6.16 11.97 -4.29
CA VAL A 160 6.72 10.71 -4.80
C VAL A 160 8.16 10.95 -5.21
N PRO A 161 9.13 10.37 -4.50
CA PRO A 161 10.54 10.48 -4.85
C PRO A 161 10.89 9.82 -6.18
N GLY A 162 12.08 10.13 -6.70
CA GLY A 162 12.59 9.51 -7.91
C GLY A 162 12.91 8.02 -7.74
N ALA A 163 13.05 7.36 -8.89
CA ALA A 163 13.47 5.98 -8.99
C ALA A 163 14.95 5.80 -8.66
N THR A 164 15.28 4.65 -8.07
CA THR A 164 16.63 4.26 -7.66
C THR A 164 16.89 2.80 -8.02
N GLY A 165 18.15 2.47 -8.33
CA GLY A 165 18.60 1.10 -8.60
C GLY A 165 18.03 0.44 -9.87
N CYS A 166 17.45 1.21 -10.79
CA CYS A 166 16.87 0.71 -12.03
C CYS A 166 17.92 0.49 -13.12
N GLY A 167 18.00 -0.73 -13.63
CA GLY A 167 19.02 -1.17 -14.59
C GLY A 167 20.39 -1.40 -13.93
N LEU A 168 21.39 -1.75 -14.74
CA LEU A 168 22.75 -1.98 -14.25
C LEU A 168 23.29 -0.69 -13.61
N PHE A 169 23.60 -0.74 -12.31
CA PHE A 169 24.03 0.40 -11.49
C PHE A 169 23.14 1.65 -11.54
N GLY A 170 21.82 1.51 -11.77
CA GLY A 170 20.90 2.65 -11.80
C GLY A 170 20.90 3.43 -13.13
N SER A 171 21.51 2.88 -14.18
CA SER A 171 21.58 3.49 -15.53
C SER A 171 20.24 3.83 -16.16
N LEU A 172 19.13 3.23 -15.68
CA LEU A 172 17.76 3.45 -16.17
C LEU A 172 16.89 4.26 -15.20
N ASN A 173 17.44 4.80 -14.10
CA ASN A 173 16.67 5.64 -13.18
C ASN A 173 16.03 6.84 -13.90
N TRP A 174 16.77 7.47 -14.82
CA TRP A 174 16.28 8.60 -15.60
C TRP A 174 15.08 8.22 -16.47
N ALA A 175 15.09 7.03 -17.09
CA ALA A 175 14.03 6.58 -17.99
C ALA A 175 12.75 6.28 -17.20
N VAL A 176 12.88 5.61 -16.05
CA VAL A 176 11.75 5.36 -15.14
C VAL A 176 11.17 6.69 -14.64
N ASN A 177 12.03 7.64 -14.26
CA ASN A 177 11.62 8.97 -13.82
C ASN A 177 10.88 9.74 -14.90
N GLN A 178 11.41 9.78 -16.12
CA GLN A 178 10.78 10.47 -17.24
C GLN A 178 9.41 9.87 -17.56
N ARG A 179 9.31 8.53 -17.58
CA ARG A 179 8.05 7.83 -17.84
C ARG A 179 7.01 8.10 -16.76
N ALA A 180 7.42 8.06 -15.50
CA ALA A 180 6.54 8.22 -14.35
C ALA A 180 6.27 9.68 -13.96
N GLY A 181 6.99 10.64 -14.57
CA GLY A 181 6.93 12.05 -14.17
C GLY A 181 7.47 12.29 -12.77
N LEU A 182 8.62 11.68 -12.44
CA LEU A 182 9.22 11.69 -11.10
C LEU A 182 10.58 12.42 -11.07
N PRO A 183 10.98 13.00 -9.91
CA PRO A 183 10.20 13.10 -8.68
C PRO A 183 8.99 14.02 -8.83
N SER A 184 7.91 13.71 -8.11
CA SER A 184 6.69 14.51 -8.07
C SER A 184 6.54 15.14 -6.69
N GLY A 185 6.49 16.48 -6.63
CA GLY A 185 6.50 17.24 -5.38
C GLY A 185 5.24 17.07 -4.49
N GLY A 186 4.14 16.55 -5.04
CA GLY A 186 2.96 16.14 -4.28
C GLY A 186 1.64 16.48 -4.94
N SER A 187 1.53 17.66 -5.55
CA SER A 187 0.30 18.10 -6.21
C SER A 187 -0.13 17.13 -7.32
N GLY A 188 -1.39 16.71 -7.30
CA GLY A 188 -1.96 15.79 -8.29
C GLY A 188 -1.68 14.30 -8.05
N ASN A 189 -0.86 13.92 -7.08
CA ASN A 189 -0.74 12.52 -6.65
C ASN A 189 -1.92 12.16 -5.75
N SER A 190 -2.47 10.97 -5.96
CA SER A 190 -3.62 10.49 -5.18
C SER A 190 -3.62 8.97 -5.10
N LEU A 191 -4.21 8.45 -4.03
CA LEU A 191 -4.52 7.05 -3.86
C LEU A 191 -5.94 6.96 -3.33
N SER A 192 -6.79 6.22 -4.00
CA SER A 192 -8.13 5.87 -3.53
C SER A 192 -8.22 4.36 -3.47
N THR A 193 -8.74 3.83 -2.38
CA THR A 193 -8.90 2.39 -2.20
C THR A 193 -10.24 2.08 -1.58
N THR A 194 -10.81 0.94 -1.97
CA THR A 194 -11.91 0.28 -1.27
C THR A 194 -11.34 -0.98 -0.62
N SER A 195 -11.64 -1.21 0.64
CA SER A 195 -11.06 -2.28 1.44
C SER A 195 -12.11 -2.98 2.28
N SER A 196 -11.85 -4.26 2.58
CA SER A 196 -12.52 -4.96 3.66
C SER A 196 -11.65 -4.86 4.91
N VAL A 197 -12.21 -4.28 5.98
CA VAL A 197 -11.56 -4.12 7.28
C VAL A 197 -12.19 -5.11 8.25
N TYR A 198 -11.37 -5.95 8.86
CA TYR A 198 -11.74 -6.85 9.93
C TYR A 198 -11.04 -6.38 11.19
N ASN A 199 -11.78 -6.02 12.24
CA ASN A 199 -11.22 -5.64 13.53
C ASN A 199 -11.81 -6.51 14.62
N ALA A 200 -10.96 -7.02 15.51
CA ALA A 200 -11.37 -7.76 16.70
C ALA A 200 -10.60 -7.21 17.91
N ALA A 201 -11.32 -6.88 18.99
CA ALA A 201 -10.68 -6.48 20.23
C ALA A 201 -9.97 -7.66 20.89
N GLY A 202 -8.73 -7.44 21.30
CA GLY A 202 -7.97 -8.33 22.16
C GLY A 202 -8.08 -7.90 23.62
N TRP A 203 -8.46 -8.84 24.48
CA TRP A 203 -8.41 -8.69 25.93
C TRP A 203 -7.14 -9.35 26.43
N GLU A 204 -6.40 -8.69 27.31
CA GLU A 204 -5.41 -9.36 28.14
C GLU A 204 -6.20 -10.18 29.17
N LEU A 205 -5.99 -11.49 29.21
CA LEU A 205 -6.41 -12.30 30.35
C LEU A 205 -5.51 -11.86 31.52
N SER A 206 -6.05 -11.02 32.39
CA SER A 206 -5.44 -10.66 33.68
C SER A 206 -5.30 -11.88 34.58
#